data_AF-A0AAP5YE47-F1
#
_entry.id   AF-A0AAP5YE47-F1
#
_cell.length_a   1.000
_cell.length_b   1.000
_cell.length_c   1.000
_cell.angle_alpha   90.00
_cell.angle_beta   90.00
_cell.angle_gamma   90.00
#
_symmetry.space_group_name_H-M   'P 1'
#
loop_
_entity.id
_entity.type
_entity.pdbx_description
1 polymer ?
#
loop_
_entity_poly.entity_id
_entity_poly.type
_entity_poly.pdbx_seq_one_letter_code
_entity_poly.pdbx_strand_id
1 'polypeptide(L)'
;DADMAMKMDPEYRKISERFHSDPAYFADIFARAWFKLTHRDMGPKARYIGPDVPQEDLIWQDPVPHGNANYDVDAVKTKIAATGLSVSDMVTTAWDSARTFRQSDKRGGANGARIRLAPQKDWQGNEPERLARVLPVLESIAKDTGASVADVVVLAGNVGIEQAASAAGVNVTAPFLPGRGDATQDMTDVESFEVLEPLHDGYRNWLKQNYVVTPEEMLLDRTQLMGLTAA
;
A
#
# COMPACT_ATOMS: atom_id res chain seq x y z
N ASP A 1 -23.46 30.09 9.64
CA ASP A 1 -22.78 30.01 8.34
C ASP A 1 -22.66 28.60 7.77
N ALA A 2 -22.08 27.61 8.46
CA ALA A 2 -21.97 26.24 7.93
C ALA A 2 -23.34 25.53 7.74
N ASP A 3 -24.28 25.65 8.69
CA ASP A 3 -25.61 25.03 8.55
C ASP A 3 -26.42 25.63 7.39
N MET A 4 -26.26 26.93 7.15
CA MET A 4 -26.90 27.60 6.02
C MET A 4 -26.33 27.11 4.69
N ALA A 5 -25.04 26.75 4.62
CA ALA A 5 -24.48 26.16 3.42
C ALA A 5 -25.19 24.84 3.04
N MET A 6 -25.53 23.99 4.01
CA MET A 6 -26.27 22.74 3.77
C MET A 6 -27.66 22.97 3.14
N LYS A 7 -28.26 24.13 3.39
CA LYS A 7 -29.56 24.53 2.83
C LYS A 7 -29.45 25.27 1.50
N MET A 8 -28.40 26.07 1.32
CA MET A 8 -28.29 27.02 0.21
C MET A 8 -27.51 26.45 -0.98
N ASP A 9 -26.52 25.58 -0.74
CA ASP A 9 -25.79 24.91 -1.81
C ASP A 9 -26.69 23.87 -2.52
N PRO A 10 -26.80 23.87 -3.86
CA PRO A 10 -27.69 22.96 -4.58
C PRO A 10 -27.40 21.46 -4.35
N GLU A 11 -26.15 21.05 -4.18
CA GLU A 11 -25.81 19.64 -3.99
C GLU A 11 -26.05 19.20 -2.54
N TYR A 12 -25.60 19.99 -1.56
CA TYR A 12 -25.90 19.69 -0.16
C TYR A 12 -27.40 19.76 0.17
N ARG A 13 -28.14 20.65 -0.50
CA ARG A 13 -29.59 20.76 -0.33
C ARG A 13 -30.31 19.49 -0.74
N LYS A 14 -29.96 18.87 -1.87
CA LYS A 14 -30.54 17.58 -2.31
C LYS A 14 -30.34 16.49 -1.25
N ILE A 15 -29.16 16.43 -0.65
CA ILE A 15 -28.82 15.47 0.41
C ILE A 15 -29.62 15.78 1.67
N SER A 16 -29.67 17.05 2.09
CA SER A 16 -30.40 17.50 3.28
C SER A 16 -31.91 17.26 3.18
N GLU A 17 -32.50 17.53 2.01
CA GLU A 17 -33.92 17.25 1.74
C GLU A 17 -34.22 15.74 1.74
N ARG A 18 -33.29 14.91 1.24
CA ARG A 18 -33.39 13.44 1.36
C ARG A 18 -33.31 12.97 2.81
N PHE A 19 -32.37 13.48 3.61
CA PHE A 19 -32.29 13.15 5.03
C PHE A 19 -33.53 13.58 5.81
N HIS A 20 -34.13 14.71 5.46
CA HIS A 20 -35.37 15.17 6.07
C HIS A 20 -36.56 14.27 5.71
N SER A 21 -36.66 13.82 4.45
CA SER A 21 -37.75 12.97 3.97
C SER A 21 -37.59 11.48 4.35
N ASP A 22 -36.36 11.02 4.59
CA ASP A 22 -36.05 9.66 5.01
C ASP A 22 -35.09 9.66 6.23
N PRO A 23 -35.64 9.75 7.47
CA PRO A 23 -34.83 9.75 8.69
C PRO A 23 -34.07 8.43 8.93
N ALA A 24 -34.56 7.31 8.41
CA ALA A 24 -33.89 6.02 8.55
C ALA A 24 -32.61 5.98 7.70
N TYR A 25 -32.67 6.49 6.47
CA TYR A 25 -31.50 6.69 5.62
C TYR A 25 -30.50 7.66 6.26
N PHE A 26 -30.97 8.76 6.85
CA PHE A 26 -30.09 9.67 7.60
C PHE A 26 -29.35 8.96 8.74
N ALA A 27 -30.07 8.18 9.56
CA ALA A 27 -29.46 7.46 10.68
C ALA A 27 -28.37 6.48 10.23
N ASP A 28 -28.62 5.70 9.16
CA ASP A 28 -27.63 4.76 8.60
C ASP A 28 -26.39 5.49 8.06
N ILE A 29 -26.59 6.51 7.21
CA ILE A 29 -25.47 7.26 6.60
C ILE A 29 -24.67 8.01 7.66
N PHE A 30 -25.33 8.63 8.65
CA PHE A 30 -24.65 9.31 9.74
C PHE A 30 -23.84 8.33 10.60
N ALA A 31 -24.39 7.16 10.93
CA ALA A 31 -23.68 6.14 11.69
C ALA A 31 -22.40 5.67 10.96
N ARG A 32 -22.50 5.40 9.64
CA ARG A 32 -21.36 5.03 8.79
C ARG A 32 -20.32 6.16 8.68
N ALA A 33 -20.76 7.40 8.51
CA ALA A 33 -19.89 8.57 8.43
C ALA A 33 -19.17 8.84 9.76
N TRP A 34 -19.87 8.72 10.88
CA TRP A 34 -19.30 8.86 12.23
C TRP A 34 -18.26 7.76 12.52
N PHE A 35 -18.56 6.52 12.14
CA PHE A 35 -17.61 5.41 12.26
C PHE A 35 -16.34 5.68 11.45
N LYS A 36 -16.47 6.09 10.17
CA LYS A 36 -15.32 6.49 9.34
C LYS A 36 -14.53 7.63 9.98
N LEU A 37 -15.19 8.69 10.44
CA LEU A 37 -14.53 9.85 11.06
C LEU A 37 -13.63 9.45 12.22
N THR A 38 -14.11 8.53 13.06
CA THR A 38 -13.46 8.12 14.31
C THR A 38 -12.45 6.98 14.16
N HIS A 39 -12.33 6.38 12.97
CA HIS A 39 -11.46 5.23 12.72
C HIS A 39 -10.59 5.34 11.46
N ARG A 40 -10.73 6.40 10.66
CA ARG A 40 -10.02 6.60 9.38
C ARG A 40 -8.49 6.58 9.48
N ASP A 41 -7.94 6.87 10.66
CA ASP A 41 -6.50 6.90 10.96
C ASP A 41 -6.03 5.66 11.73
N MET A 42 -6.91 4.68 11.94
CA MET A 42 -6.55 3.39 12.53
C MET A 42 -5.97 2.39 11.52
N GLY A 43 -5.99 2.69 10.23
CA GLY A 43 -5.50 1.80 9.17
C GLY A 43 -6.28 0.49 9.05
N PRO A 44 -5.61 -0.65 8.74
CA PRO A 44 -6.30 -1.89 8.41
C PRO A 44 -7.07 -2.45 9.60
N LYS A 45 -8.20 -3.10 9.31
CA LYS A 45 -9.13 -3.67 10.30
C LYS A 45 -8.48 -4.66 11.27
N ALA A 46 -7.37 -5.31 10.90
CA ALA A 46 -6.57 -6.15 11.79
C ALA A 46 -6.03 -5.43 13.04
N ARG A 47 -6.03 -4.08 13.05
CA ARG A 47 -5.65 -3.26 14.21
C ARG A 47 -6.80 -2.99 15.18
N TYR A 48 -8.04 -3.37 14.83
CA TYR A 48 -9.22 -3.07 15.63
C TYR A 48 -9.38 -4.16 16.68
N ILE A 49 -9.59 -3.78 17.94
CA ILE A 49 -9.64 -4.69 19.08
C ILE A 49 -10.93 -4.43 19.84
N GLY A 50 -11.67 -5.49 20.15
CA GLY A 50 -12.90 -5.42 20.95
C GLY A 50 -14.04 -6.24 20.37
N PRO A 51 -15.11 -6.46 21.14
CA PRO A 51 -16.25 -7.27 20.72
C PRO A 51 -17.14 -6.58 19.67
N ASP A 52 -17.09 -5.24 19.59
CA ASP A 52 -18.01 -4.44 18.77
C ASP A 52 -17.45 -4.07 17.38
N VAL A 53 -16.35 -4.71 16.96
CA VAL A 53 -15.78 -4.47 15.62
C VAL A 53 -16.77 -4.96 14.56
N PRO A 54 -17.24 -4.07 13.65
CA PRO A 54 -18.18 -4.48 12.61
C PRO A 54 -17.60 -5.58 11.72
N GLN A 55 -18.44 -6.54 11.33
CA GLN A 55 -18.01 -7.65 10.46
C GLN A 55 -17.82 -7.22 9.00
N GLU A 56 -18.54 -6.18 8.55
CA GLU A 56 -18.38 -5.59 7.23
C GLU A 56 -16.98 -5.00 7.05
N ASP A 57 -16.37 -5.22 5.87
CA ASP A 57 -15.16 -4.52 5.45
C ASP A 57 -15.56 -3.29 4.64
N LEU A 58 -15.02 -2.13 5.01
CA LEU A 58 -15.31 -0.86 4.36
C LEU A 58 -14.14 -0.47 3.47
N ILE A 59 -14.42 0.04 2.27
CA ILE A 59 -13.40 0.36 1.26
C ILE A 59 -12.29 1.29 1.77
N TRP A 60 -12.64 2.25 2.63
CA TRP A 60 -11.69 3.21 3.20
C TRP A 60 -10.72 2.60 4.25
N GLN A 61 -10.94 1.35 4.64
CA GLN A 61 -10.03 0.57 5.50
C GLN A 61 -8.94 -0.15 4.68
N ASP A 62 -8.92 0.04 3.36
CA ASP A 62 -8.00 -0.60 2.41
C ASP A 62 -7.92 -2.12 2.60
N PRO A 63 -9.06 -2.87 2.57
CA PRO A 63 -9.10 -4.28 2.95
C PRO A 63 -8.15 -5.13 2.12
N VAL A 64 -7.58 -6.17 2.74
CA VAL A 64 -6.69 -7.14 2.11
C VAL A 64 -7.07 -8.53 2.62
N PRO A 65 -7.33 -9.51 1.73
CA PRO A 65 -7.61 -10.88 2.16
C PRO A 65 -6.38 -11.50 2.84
N HIS A 66 -6.56 -12.47 3.73
CA HIS A 66 -5.41 -13.18 4.31
C HIS A 66 -4.66 -13.98 3.24
N GLY A 67 -3.33 -13.84 3.21
CA GLY A 67 -2.46 -14.62 2.33
C GLY A 67 -2.20 -16.03 2.84
N ASN A 68 -1.80 -16.92 1.94
CA ASN A 68 -1.28 -18.22 2.31
C ASN A 68 0.10 -18.06 2.97
N ALA A 69 0.24 -18.46 4.22
CA ALA A 69 1.52 -18.48 4.93
C ALA A 69 2.24 -19.85 4.85
N ASN A 70 1.56 -20.87 4.35
CA ASN A 70 2.02 -22.26 4.35
C ASN A 70 2.52 -22.65 2.95
N TYR A 71 3.60 -22.02 2.51
CA TYR A 71 4.31 -22.39 1.28
C TYR A 71 5.82 -22.53 1.55
N ASP A 72 6.54 -23.17 0.64
CA ASP A 72 7.99 -23.34 0.74
C ASP A 72 8.72 -22.05 0.34
N VAL A 73 9.15 -21.28 1.34
CA VAL A 73 9.86 -20.01 1.16
C VAL A 73 11.18 -20.17 0.42
N ASP A 74 11.93 -21.25 0.69
CA ASP A 74 13.23 -21.48 0.07
C ASP A 74 13.09 -21.89 -1.40
N ALA A 75 12.05 -22.65 -1.73
CA ALA A 75 11.71 -22.95 -3.11
C ALA A 75 11.33 -21.68 -3.90
N VAL A 76 10.58 -20.76 -3.28
CA VAL A 76 10.26 -19.45 -3.89
C VAL A 76 11.53 -18.63 -4.11
N LYS A 77 12.40 -18.49 -3.10
CA LYS A 77 13.68 -17.79 -3.22
C LYS A 77 14.55 -18.36 -4.36
N THR A 78 14.62 -19.68 -4.45
CA THR A 78 15.38 -20.39 -5.51
C THR A 78 14.80 -20.07 -6.89
N LYS A 79 13.48 -20.12 -7.05
CA LYS A 79 12.81 -19.73 -8.30
C LYS A 79 13.11 -18.28 -8.67
N ILE A 80 13.02 -17.34 -7.72
CA ILE A 80 13.34 -15.93 -7.94
C ILE A 80 14.79 -15.76 -8.41
N ALA A 81 15.76 -16.38 -7.72
CA ALA A 81 17.17 -16.30 -8.09
C ALA A 81 17.45 -16.83 -9.51
N ALA A 82 16.63 -17.76 -10.01
CA ALA A 82 16.74 -18.33 -11.35
C ALA A 82 16.07 -17.49 -12.46
N THR A 83 15.35 -16.41 -12.13
CA THR A 83 14.60 -15.60 -13.13
C THR A 83 15.48 -14.75 -14.05
N GLY A 84 16.72 -14.47 -13.64
CA GLY A 84 17.58 -13.50 -14.32
C GLY A 84 17.17 -12.03 -14.12
N LEU A 85 16.19 -11.75 -13.25
CA LEU A 85 15.91 -10.38 -12.81
C LEU A 85 17.15 -9.76 -12.17
N SER A 86 17.43 -8.50 -12.48
CA SER A 86 18.58 -7.83 -11.89
C SER A 86 18.35 -7.58 -10.39
N VAL A 87 19.45 -7.49 -9.63
CA VAL A 87 19.40 -7.06 -8.23
C VAL A 87 18.64 -5.74 -8.10
N SER A 88 18.87 -4.80 -9.03
CA SER A 88 18.16 -3.51 -9.05
C SER A 88 16.65 -3.68 -9.22
N ASP A 89 16.19 -4.49 -10.18
CA ASP A 89 14.76 -4.71 -10.40
C ASP A 89 14.07 -5.31 -9.18
N MET A 90 14.71 -6.30 -8.56
CA MET A 90 14.18 -6.98 -7.38
C MET A 90 14.09 -6.05 -6.17
N VAL A 91 15.20 -5.38 -5.82
CA VAL A 91 15.27 -4.46 -4.67
C VAL A 91 14.33 -3.28 -4.88
N THR A 92 14.32 -2.71 -6.07
CA THR A 92 13.48 -1.56 -6.38
C THR A 92 12.00 -1.89 -6.32
N THR A 93 11.57 -3.02 -6.90
CA THR A 93 10.14 -3.38 -6.91
C THR A 93 9.63 -3.66 -5.49
N ALA A 94 10.46 -4.31 -4.66
CA ALA A 94 10.15 -4.48 -3.25
C ALA A 94 10.07 -3.14 -2.51
N TRP A 95 11.01 -2.22 -2.77
CA TRP A 95 11.01 -0.87 -2.20
C TRP A 95 9.77 -0.07 -2.61
N ASP A 96 9.44 -0.03 -3.90
CA ASP A 96 8.30 0.73 -4.41
C ASP A 96 6.96 0.22 -3.86
N SER A 97 6.87 -1.09 -3.60
CA SER A 97 5.72 -1.68 -2.93
C SER A 97 5.68 -1.38 -1.43
N ALA A 98 6.83 -1.34 -0.74
CA ALA A 98 6.91 -1.26 0.73
C ALA A 98 7.09 0.15 1.30
N ARG A 99 7.61 1.10 0.51
CA ARG A 99 7.35 2.55 0.67
C ARG A 99 5.84 2.74 0.54
N THR A 100 5.24 3.88 0.28
CA THR A 100 3.77 4.10 0.40
C THR A 100 3.22 3.94 1.82
N PHE A 101 3.73 3.02 2.64
CA PHE A 101 3.41 2.96 4.06
C PHE A 101 3.69 4.31 4.72
N ARG A 102 2.75 4.74 5.55
CA ARG A 102 2.94 5.89 6.43
C ARG A 102 2.37 5.61 7.82
N GLN A 103 3.15 5.92 8.84
CA GLN A 103 2.79 5.62 10.22
C GLN A 103 1.70 6.54 10.79
N SER A 104 1.41 7.65 10.11
CA SER A 104 0.44 8.67 10.52
C SER A 104 -0.99 8.14 10.57
N ASP A 105 -1.41 7.38 9.57
CA ASP A 105 -2.73 6.74 9.49
C ASP A 105 -2.66 5.23 9.20
N LYS A 106 -1.44 4.68 9.16
CA LYS A 106 -1.14 3.25 8.94
C LYS A 106 -1.65 2.71 7.59
N ARG A 107 -1.83 3.57 6.60
CA ARG A 107 -2.15 3.18 5.21
C ARG A 107 -0.89 2.86 4.40
N GLY A 108 -1.08 2.18 3.27
CA GLY A 108 -0.02 1.80 2.34
C GLY A 108 0.80 0.58 2.77
N GLY A 109 1.94 0.38 2.11
CA GLY A 109 2.86 -0.74 2.32
C GLY A 109 2.62 -1.93 1.39
N ALA A 110 3.43 -2.98 1.57
CA ALA A 110 3.51 -4.08 0.61
C ALA A 110 2.36 -5.10 0.69
N ASN A 111 1.61 -5.13 1.80
CA ASN A 111 0.48 -6.06 1.93
C ASN A 111 -0.66 -5.67 0.97
N GLY A 112 -1.19 -6.63 0.22
CA GLY A 112 -2.20 -6.42 -0.82
C GLY A 112 -1.64 -6.33 -2.24
N ALA A 113 -0.31 -6.30 -2.43
CA ALA A 113 0.33 -6.19 -3.74
C ALA A 113 -0.21 -5.03 -4.60
N ARG A 114 -0.64 -3.92 -3.97
CA ARG A 114 -1.27 -2.80 -4.67
C ARG A 114 -0.37 -2.12 -5.69
N ILE A 115 0.93 -2.40 -5.66
CA ILE A 115 1.91 -2.01 -6.68
C ILE A 115 1.53 -2.47 -8.10
N ARG A 116 0.76 -3.57 -8.24
CA ARG A 116 0.26 -4.06 -9.54
C ARG A 116 -1.10 -3.48 -9.94
N LEU A 117 -1.75 -2.72 -9.07
CA LEU A 117 -3.10 -2.19 -9.23
C LEU A 117 -3.07 -0.68 -9.51
N ALA A 118 -4.17 -0.15 -10.05
CA ALA A 118 -4.32 1.29 -10.17
C ALA A 118 -4.56 1.92 -8.78
N PRO A 119 -3.97 3.09 -8.49
CA PRO A 119 -3.16 3.90 -9.40
C PRO A 119 -1.65 3.57 -9.38
N GLN A 120 -1.17 2.75 -8.44
CA GLN A 120 0.27 2.60 -8.18
C GLN A 120 1.06 2.08 -9.38
N LYS A 121 0.50 1.13 -10.15
CA LYS A 121 1.18 0.58 -11.33
C LYS A 121 1.51 1.64 -12.39
N ASP A 122 0.78 2.76 -12.37
CA ASP A 122 0.85 3.83 -13.36
C ASP A 122 1.64 5.06 -12.84
N TRP A 123 2.10 5.05 -11.58
CA TRP A 123 2.88 6.15 -11.01
C TRP A 123 4.25 6.29 -11.68
N GLN A 124 4.60 7.52 -12.06
CA GLN A 124 5.88 7.81 -12.71
C GLN A 124 7.08 7.34 -11.88
N GLY A 125 7.04 7.59 -10.56
CA GLY A 125 8.12 7.19 -9.63
C GLY A 125 8.26 5.68 -9.43
N ASN A 126 7.29 4.88 -9.93
CA ASN A 126 7.39 3.42 -9.93
C ASN A 126 7.95 2.86 -11.25
N GLU A 127 8.17 3.70 -12.27
CA GLU A 127 8.64 3.31 -13.60
C GLU A 127 7.77 2.23 -14.24
N PRO A 128 6.56 2.56 -14.75
CA PRO A 128 5.57 1.58 -15.21
C PRO A 128 6.11 0.56 -16.22
N GLU A 129 7.03 0.97 -17.10
CA GLU A 129 7.69 0.06 -18.05
C GLU A 129 8.56 -1.00 -17.37
N ARG A 130 9.26 -0.65 -16.29
CA ARG A 130 10.04 -1.61 -15.48
C ARG A 130 9.10 -2.56 -14.76
N LEU A 131 8.05 -2.04 -14.11
CA LEU A 131 7.05 -2.87 -13.44
C LEU A 131 6.37 -3.86 -14.40
N ALA A 132 6.00 -3.42 -15.60
CA ALA A 132 5.38 -4.26 -16.62
C ALA A 132 6.26 -5.44 -17.06
N ARG A 133 7.60 -5.32 -16.93
CA ARG A 133 8.53 -6.44 -17.16
C ARG A 133 8.70 -7.35 -15.94
N VAL A 134 8.78 -6.77 -14.75
CA VAL A 134 9.09 -7.50 -13.50
C VAL A 134 7.88 -8.25 -12.95
N LEU A 135 6.72 -7.61 -12.88
CA LEU A 135 5.53 -8.16 -12.23
C LEU A 135 5.07 -9.49 -12.85
N PRO A 136 5.00 -9.68 -14.17
CA PRO A 136 4.56 -10.97 -14.74
C PRO A 136 5.44 -12.15 -14.32
N VAL A 137 6.75 -11.92 -14.15
CA VAL A 137 7.70 -12.95 -13.68
C VAL A 137 7.38 -13.34 -12.24
N LEU A 138 7.19 -12.35 -11.36
CA LEU A 138 6.88 -12.57 -9.95
C LEU A 138 5.48 -13.18 -9.76
N GLU A 139 4.50 -12.77 -10.56
CA GLU A 139 3.15 -13.34 -10.57
C GLU A 139 3.13 -14.81 -10.99
N SER A 140 3.96 -15.20 -11.96
CA SER A 140 4.11 -16.60 -12.34
C SER A 140 4.67 -17.44 -11.19
N ILE A 141 5.64 -16.92 -10.44
CA ILE A 141 6.22 -17.63 -9.28
C ILE A 141 5.17 -17.77 -8.17
N ALA A 142 4.43 -16.70 -7.88
CA ALA A 142 3.34 -16.73 -6.89
C ALA A 142 2.32 -17.83 -7.24
N LYS A 143 1.87 -17.86 -8.50
CA LYS A 143 0.94 -18.87 -9.00
C LYS A 143 1.49 -20.29 -8.89
N ASP A 144 2.75 -20.51 -9.26
CA ASP A 144 3.38 -21.84 -9.24
C ASP A 144 3.58 -22.41 -7.84
N THR A 145 3.75 -21.54 -6.85
CA THR A 145 4.15 -21.91 -5.49
C THR A 145 3.02 -21.83 -4.47
N GLY A 146 1.90 -21.21 -4.85
CA GLY A 146 0.80 -20.93 -3.94
C GLY A 146 1.09 -19.81 -2.94
N ALA A 147 2.18 -19.06 -3.13
CA ALA A 147 2.45 -17.82 -2.40
C ALA A 147 1.61 -16.67 -2.99
N SER A 148 1.39 -15.61 -2.21
CA SER A 148 0.82 -14.37 -2.76
C SER A 148 1.87 -13.60 -3.56
N VAL A 149 1.42 -12.78 -4.50
CA VAL A 149 2.33 -11.87 -5.22
C VAL A 149 2.95 -10.87 -4.25
N ALA A 150 2.19 -10.41 -3.25
CA ALA A 150 2.70 -9.51 -2.22
C ALA A 150 3.92 -10.09 -1.48
N ASP A 151 3.88 -11.37 -1.12
CA ASP A 151 5.01 -12.03 -0.50
C ASP A 151 6.16 -12.29 -1.48
N VAL A 152 5.88 -12.67 -2.73
CA VAL A 152 6.91 -12.87 -3.75
C VAL A 152 7.65 -11.57 -4.09
N VAL A 153 6.97 -10.43 -4.13
CA VAL A 153 7.59 -9.10 -4.32
C VAL A 153 8.57 -8.79 -3.20
N VAL A 154 8.20 -9.02 -1.94
CA VAL A 154 9.08 -8.79 -0.79
C VAL A 154 10.23 -9.81 -0.77
N LEU A 155 9.96 -11.08 -1.07
CA LEU A 155 11.01 -12.10 -1.18
C LEU A 155 12.01 -11.77 -2.30
N ALA A 156 11.57 -11.19 -3.41
CA ALA A 156 12.47 -10.76 -4.46
C ALA A 156 13.44 -9.69 -3.94
N GLY A 157 12.94 -8.69 -3.21
CA GLY A 157 13.79 -7.71 -2.53
C GLY A 157 14.82 -8.36 -1.60
N ASN A 158 14.38 -9.32 -0.77
CA ASN A 158 15.28 -10.07 0.11
C ASN A 158 16.36 -10.83 -0.66
N VAL A 159 15.99 -11.55 -1.72
CA VAL A 159 16.95 -12.26 -2.59
C VAL A 159 17.94 -11.28 -3.21
N GLY A 160 17.48 -10.13 -3.70
CA GLY A 160 18.35 -9.09 -4.24
C GLY A 160 19.36 -8.56 -3.22
N ILE A 161 18.94 -8.33 -1.97
CA ILE A 161 19.83 -7.90 -0.87
C ILE A 161 20.84 -8.99 -0.54
N GLU A 162 20.40 -10.24 -0.39
CA GLU A 162 21.27 -11.39 -0.08
C GLU A 162 22.32 -11.60 -1.19
N GLN A 163 21.93 -11.48 -2.46
CA GLN A 163 22.86 -11.55 -3.60
C GLN A 163 23.86 -10.38 -3.61
N ALA A 164 23.40 -9.15 -3.37
CA ALA A 164 24.27 -7.97 -3.33
C ALA A 164 25.31 -8.07 -2.20
N ALA A 165 24.89 -8.51 -1.01
CA ALA A 165 25.78 -8.73 0.11
C ALA A 165 26.80 -9.84 -0.18
N SER A 166 26.35 -10.96 -0.75
CA SER A 166 27.23 -12.08 -1.11
C SER A 166 28.30 -11.67 -2.13
N ALA A 167 27.92 -10.86 -3.13
CA ALA A 167 28.86 -10.30 -4.11
C ALA A 167 29.92 -9.38 -3.46
N ALA A 168 29.60 -8.76 -2.32
CA ALA A 168 30.53 -7.98 -1.51
C ALA A 168 31.34 -8.82 -0.50
N GLY A 169 31.20 -10.15 -0.52
CA GLY A 169 31.88 -11.06 0.41
C GLY A 169 31.22 -11.15 1.79
N VAL A 170 29.97 -10.69 1.93
CA VAL A 170 29.21 -10.71 3.19
C VAL A 170 28.04 -11.69 3.06
N ASN A 171 28.01 -12.68 3.94
CA ASN A 171 26.88 -13.60 4.01
C ASN A 171 25.82 -13.06 4.99
N VAL A 172 24.64 -12.74 4.48
CA VAL A 172 23.48 -12.29 5.25
C VAL A 172 22.27 -13.10 4.85
N THR A 173 21.35 -13.28 5.78
CA THR A 173 20.01 -13.81 5.52
C THR A 173 19.01 -12.74 5.93
N ALA A 174 18.25 -12.24 4.96
CA ALA A 174 17.23 -11.25 5.20
C ALA A 174 16.01 -11.94 5.85
N PRO A 175 15.56 -11.47 7.03
CA PRO A 175 14.40 -12.05 7.70
C PRO A 175 13.16 -11.89 6.82
N PHE A 176 12.29 -12.89 6.86
CA PHE A 176 11.07 -12.91 6.08
C PHE A 176 9.91 -13.49 6.90
N LEU A 177 8.75 -12.84 6.80
CA LEU A 177 7.51 -13.30 7.42
C LEU A 177 6.45 -13.43 6.31
N PRO A 178 5.94 -14.65 6.04
CA PRO A 178 4.90 -14.89 5.05
C PRO A 178 3.51 -14.51 5.57
N GLY A 179 2.53 -14.48 4.66
CA GLY A 179 1.12 -14.28 4.97
C GLY A 179 0.54 -12.98 4.42
N ARG A 180 1.29 -12.21 3.61
CA ARG A 180 0.70 -11.06 2.90
C ARG A 180 -0.35 -11.54 1.93
N GLY A 181 -1.45 -10.82 1.82
CA GLY A 181 -2.51 -11.09 0.88
C GLY A 181 -2.37 -10.34 -0.43
N ASP A 182 -3.23 -10.71 -1.37
CA ASP A 182 -3.37 -10.10 -2.68
C ASP A 182 -4.71 -9.37 -2.77
N ALA A 183 -4.70 -8.04 -2.77
CA ALA A 183 -5.92 -7.25 -2.96
C ALA A 183 -6.35 -7.26 -4.43
N THR A 184 -7.62 -6.94 -4.65
CA THR A 184 -8.20 -6.71 -5.99
C THR A 184 -8.40 -5.22 -6.24
N GLN A 185 -8.71 -4.85 -7.48
CA GLN A 185 -9.04 -3.47 -7.82
C GLN A 185 -10.30 -2.99 -7.08
N ASP A 186 -11.30 -3.85 -6.89
CA ASP A 186 -12.53 -3.51 -6.15
C ASP A 186 -12.29 -3.22 -4.67
N MET A 187 -11.19 -3.73 -4.11
CA MET A 187 -10.71 -3.46 -2.75
C MET A 187 -9.80 -2.22 -2.68
N THR A 188 -9.65 -1.48 -3.77
CA THR A 188 -8.69 -0.37 -3.90
C THR A 188 -9.39 0.87 -4.46
N ASP A 189 -9.78 1.78 -3.57
CA ASP A 189 -10.31 3.10 -3.94
C ASP A 189 -9.19 3.95 -4.56
N VAL A 190 -9.25 4.11 -5.89
CA VAL A 190 -8.18 4.76 -6.67
C VAL A 190 -7.91 6.17 -6.18
N GLU A 191 -8.95 6.99 -6.00
CA GLU A 191 -8.83 8.38 -5.53
C GLU A 191 -8.20 8.44 -4.14
N SER A 192 -8.61 7.52 -3.25
CA SER A 192 -8.05 7.43 -1.91
C SER A 192 -6.57 7.01 -1.89
N PHE A 193 -6.07 6.31 -2.92
CA PHE A 193 -4.67 5.92 -3.03
C PHE A 193 -3.78 6.98 -3.69
N GLU A 194 -4.33 7.94 -4.45
CA GLU A 194 -3.56 9.01 -5.10
C GLU A 194 -2.74 9.83 -4.08
N VAL A 195 -3.27 10.05 -2.87
CA VAL A 195 -2.57 10.77 -1.78
C VAL A 195 -1.36 10.01 -1.22
N LEU A 196 -1.12 8.77 -1.65
CA LEU A 196 0.05 7.96 -1.29
C LEU A 196 1.15 8.02 -2.37
N GLU A 197 0.89 8.64 -3.52
CA GLU A 197 1.91 8.84 -4.54
C GLU A 197 3.04 9.73 -3.99
N PRO A 198 4.29 9.26 -3.97
CA PRO A 198 5.39 10.10 -3.51
C PRO A 198 5.58 11.28 -4.47
N LEU A 199 5.82 12.47 -3.91
CA LEU A 199 6.30 13.64 -4.66
C LEU A 199 7.83 13.62 -4.80
N HIS A 200 8.49 12.91 -3.89
CA HIS A 200 9.92 12.72 -3.78
C HIS A 200 10.20 11.35 -3.16
N ASP A 201 11.26 10.69 -3.62
CA ASP A 201 11.83 9.53 -2.97
C ASP A 201 13.35 9.61 -3.01
N GLY A 202 13.95 10.12 -1.92
CA GLY A 202 15.40 10.25 -1.81
C GLY A 202 16.14 8.91 -1.73
N TYR A 203 15.46 7.82 -1.35
CA TYR A 203 16.05 6.47 -1.37
C TYR A 203 16.15 5.90 -2.78
N ARG A 204 15.36 6.45 -3.71
CA ARG A 204 15.43 6.20 -5.15
C ARG A 204 16.10 7.33 -5.92
N ASN A 205 16.55 8.37 -5.23
CA ASN A 205 17.05 9.61 -5.84
C ASN A 205 16.09 10.17 -6.91
N TRP A 206 14.80 10.20 -6.61
CA TRP A 206 13.75 10.58 -7.54
C TRP A 206 12.94 11.77 -7.03
N LEU A 207 12.67 12.72 -7.91
CA LEU A 207 11.88 13.92 -7.65
C LEU A 207 10.89 14.13 -8.80
N LYS A 208 9.59 14.24 -8.47
CA LYS A 208 8.53 14.34 -9.49
C LYS A 208 8.64 15.63 -10.32
N GLN A 209 8.95 16.73 -9.65
CA GLN A 209 9.14 18.06 -10.23
C GLN A 209 9.87 18.95 -9.22
N ASN A 210 10.25 20.17 -9.62
CA ASN A 210 10.84 21.12 -8.69
C ASN A 210 9.76 21.64 -7.72
N TYR A 211 10.03 21.51 -6.42
CA TYR A 211 9.17 22.04 -5.35
C TYR A 211 9.85 23.20 -4.63
N VAL A 212 9.07 23.96 -3.85
CA VAL A 212 9.59 25.04 -2.99
C VAL A 212 10.35 24.48 -1.78
N VAL A 213 9.88 23.34 -1.25
CA VAL A 213 10.54 22.58 -0.18
C VAL A 213 11.73 21.83 -0.79
N THR A 214 12.86 21.78 -0.10
CA THR A 214 14.06 21.18 -0.66
C THR A 214 14.01 19.64 -0.63
N PRO A 215 14.71 18.93 -1.54
CA PRO A 215 14.69 17.46 -1.56
C PRO A 215 15.15 16.82 -0.25
N GLU A 216 16.12 17.41 0.44
CA GLU A 216 16.59 16.96 1.75
C GLU A 216 15.53 17.10 2.85
N GLU A 217 14.74 18.17 2.86
CA GLU A 217 13.61 18.32 3.78
C GLU A 217 12.50 17.31 3.46
N MET A 218 12.22 17.09 2.18
CA MET A 218 11.26 16.06 1.72
C MET A 218 11.73 14.64 2.06
N LEU A 219 13.04 14.38 2.07
CA LEU A 219 13.60 13.10 2.54
C LEU A 219 13.30 12.91 4.03
N LEU A 220 13.50 13.94 4.86
CA LEU A 220 13.25 13.86 6.29
C LEU A 220 11.76 13.64 6.60
N ASP A 221 10.87 14.35 5.90
CA ASP A 221 9.42 14.12 6.01
C ASP A 221 9.06 12.67 5.67
N ARG A 222 9.60 12.13 4.57
CA ARG A 222 9.37 10.74 4.18
C ARG A 222 9.94 9.74 5.20
N THR A 223 11.14 10.02 5.71
CA THR A 223 11.81 9.21 6.75
C THR A 223 10.93 9.11 8.00
N GLN A 224 10.36 10.25 8.43
CA GLN A 224 9.45 10.33 9.56
C GLN A 224 8.18 9.51 9.33
N LEU A 225 7.58 9.58 8.14
CA LEU A 225 6.38 8.80 7.81
C LEU A 225 6.64 7.29 7.84
N MET A 226 7.86 6.85 7.55
CA MET A 226 8.24 5.44 7.62
C MET A 226 8.64 4.98 9.03
N GLY A 227 8.72 5.90 10.00
CA GLY A 227 9.13 5.59 11.37
C GLY A 227 10.63 5.29 11.51
N LEU A 228 11.45 5.77 10.57
CA LEU A 228 12.89 5.54 10.57
C LEU A 228 13.62 6.57 11.45
N THR A 229 14.75 6.14 12.01
CA THR A 229 15.68 6.99 12.78
C THR A 229 16.84 7.47 11.91
N ALA A 230 17.54 8.51 12.37
CA ALA A 230 18.78 8.97 11.74
C ALA A 230 20.00 8.10 12.08
N ALA A 231 19.93 7.37 13.20
CA ALA A 231 20.96 6.46 13.70
C ALA A 231 20.76 5.04 13.18
#